data_AF-A0A9W8RVA9-F1
#
_entry.id   AF-A0A9W8RVA9-F1
#
_cell.length_a   1.000
_cell.length_b   1.000
_cell.length_c   1.000
_cell.angle_alpha   90.00
_cell.angle_beta   90.00
_cell.angle_gamma   90.00
#
_symmetry.space_group_name_H-M   'P 1'
#
loop_
_entity.id
_entity.type
_entity.pdbx_description
1 polymer ?
#
loop_
_entity_poly.entity_id
_entity_poly.type
_entity_poly.pdbx_seq_one_letter_code
_entity_poly.pdbx_strand_id
1 'polypeptide(L)'
;MLDSILEPTDDFTNELFQDQELLEYDSLVPAGLDLDINPVASESNPRLLTTAQAALDRSQLVFVSQRTRLVSSRLQYIMDKILTAPSQMVLENEMPWCHTHLYNDGMPKSMQHAVSSAALHAAKNDKNAGVIRNNIEDRVQDLLSSPPATTPIEALAYAQALFMYQVLRLSETDVRIRFTYEATMPHLEEAAHALIPYIDFDSTLHTEEQGRNLDLIPLYPALAAHGFWASWVFQESARRTLAIINFFVLTYYFMKGEPGRCSQNQSVTRSVIMSAHLWNAQDPIDFALAWKNRRHFLIDVNKLNDVMTLIQDAEKDDIDDFGVLWLIALLGFQEAKGWLAMRGITL
;
A
#
# COMPACT_ATOMS: atom_id res chain seq x y z
N MET A 1 -0.40 -28.28 36.92
CA MET A 1 0.35 -28.75 35.73
C MET A 1 -0.54 -28.53 34.51
N LEU A 2 -0.93 -27.27 34.27
CA LEU A 2 -2.04 -26.90 33.39
C LEU A 2 -1.92 -25.43 32.90
N ASP A 3 -0.71 -24.97 32.58
CA ASP A 3 -0.44 -23.57 32.17
C ASP A 3 0.61 -23.45 31.04
N SER A 4 0.46 -24.15 29.91
CA SER A 4 1.51 -24.04 28.87
C SER A 4 1.07 -24.22 27.40
N ILE A 5 -0.20 -24.02 27.04
CA ILE A 5 -0.65 -24.21 25.63
C ILE A 5 -1.51 -23.05 25.11
N LEU A 6 -1.27 -21.82 25.57
CA LEU A 6 -1.88 -20.63 24.96
C LEU A 6 -0.85 -19.49 24.88
N GLU A 7 0.19 -19.68 24.09
CA GLU A 7 0.91 -18.55 23.51
C GLU A 7 0.18 -18.08 22.23
N PRO A 8 0.05 -16.76 22.02
CA PRO A 8 -0.51 -16.20 20.79
C PRO A 8 0.49 -16.39 19.66
N THR A 9 0.15 -17.16 18.63
CA THR A 9 1.05 -17.30 17.47
C THR A 9 1.02 -16.06 16.59
N ASP A 10 2.19 -15.43 16.52
CA ASP A 10 2.68 -14.29 15.75
C ASP A 10 2.68 -14.43 14.20
N ASP A 11 1.91 -15.36 13.65
CA ASP A 11 2.15 -15.92 12.30
C ASP A 11 1.97 -14.92 11.14
N PHE A 12 0.90 -14.10 11.14
CA PHE A 12 0.67 -13.12 10.07
C PHE A 12 1.68 -11.98 10.08
N THR A 13 2.00 -11.47 11.27
CA THR A 13 3.05 -10.46 11.45
C THR A 13 4.42 -11.03 11.08
N ASN A 14 4.69 -12.30 11.33
CA ASN A 14 5.95 -12.94 10.94
C ASN A 14 6.04 -13.27 9.45
N GLU A 15 4.92 -13.56 8.81
CA GLU A 15 4.87 -13.68 7.34
C GLU A 15 5.02 -12.31 6.65
N LEU A 16 4.56 -11.23 7.30
CA LEU A 16 4.68 -9.87 6.78
C LEU A 16 6.04 -9.22 7.11
N PHE A 17 6.68 -9.60 8.23
CA PHE A 17 7.91 -8.99 8.75
C PHE A 17 8.94 -10.06 9.14
N GLN A 18 10.15 -10.00 8.58
CA GLN A 18 11.10 -11.11 8.61
C GLN A 18 11.93 -11.24 9.90
N ASP A 19 11.77 -10.36 10.89
CA ASP A 19 12.55 -10.36 12.13
C ASP A 19 11.64 -10.27 13.38
N GLN A 20 11.52 -11.39 14.10
CA GLN A 20 11.02 -11.41 15.48
C GLN A 20 12.14 -11.84 16.44
N GLU A 21 12.89 -10.86 16.95
CA GLU A 21 13.20 -10.85 18.38
C GLU A 21 12.15 -9.95 19.02
N LEU A 22 11.05 -10.56 19.51
CA LEU A 22 10.08 -9.86 20.35
C LEU A 22 10.78 -9.38 21.62
N LEU A 23 11.22 -8.13 21.64
CA LEU A 23 11.50 -7.46 22.90
C LEU A 23 10.17 -7.27 23.63
N GLU A 24 10.06 -7.88 24.81
CA GLU A 24 8.94 -7.75 25.74
C GLU A 24 8.47 -6.29 25.84
N TYR A 25 7.33 -6.00 25.23
CA TYR A 25 6.71 -4.67 25.16
C TYR A 25 5.97 -4.31 26.47
N ASP A 26 6.48 -4.77 27.63
CA ASP A 26 5.80 -4.65 28.93
C ASP A 26 6.46 -3.63 29.88
N SER A 27 7.43 -2.83 29.40
CA SER A 27 8.24 -1.96 30.28
C SER A 27 8.10 -0.44 30.07
N LEU A 28 7.19 0.04 29.22
CA LEU A 28 7.06 1.49 28.93
C LEU A 28 5.66 2.09 29.18
N VAL A 29 4.88 1.52 30.10
CA VAL A 29 3.69 2.19 30.66
C VAL A 29 4.05 2.77 32.03
N PRO A 30 4.02 4.10 32.25
CA PRO A 30 4.07 4.65 33.60
C PRO A 30 2.80 4.20 34.33
N ALA A 31 2.99 3.46 35.42
CA ALA A 31 1.89 3.05 36.28
C ALA A 31 1.18 4.28 36.86
N GLY A 32 -0.11 4.42 36.54
CA GLY A 32 -1.06 5.26 37.25
C GLY A 32 -1.55 6.46 36.46
N LEU A 33 -2.72 6.29 35.81
CA LEU A 33 -3.73 7.33 35.63
C LEU A 33 -5.06 6.61 35.40
N ASP A 34 -5.84 6.45 36.48
CA ASP A 34 -7.26 6.14 36.39
C ASP A 34 -7.94 7.32 35.68
N LEU A 35 -8.32 7.12 34.42
CA LEU A 35 -9.23 8.01 33.72
C LEU A 35 -10.50 7.20 33.38
N ASP A 36 -11.54 7.44 34.17
CA ASP A 36 -12.93 7.14 33.82
C ASP A 36 -13.27 7.81 32.49
N ILE A 37 -13.24 7.04 31.40
CA ILE A 37 -13.68 7.51 30.07
C ILE A 37 -15.03 6.87 29.76
N ASN A 38 -16.09 7.68 29.91
CA ASN A 38 -17.37 7.41 29.27
C ASN A 38 -17.18 7.38 27.74
N PRO A 39 -17.77 6.42 27.01
CA PRO A 39 -17.61 6.33 25.57
C PRO A 39 -18.40 7.44 24.89
N VAL A 40 -17.70 8.46 24.37
CA VAL A 40 -18.24 9.36 23.35
C VAL A 40 -18.06 8.65 22.01
N ALA A 41 -19.18 8.28 21.38
CA ALA A 41 -19.21 7.67 20.07
C ALA A 41 -18.57 8.59 19.03
N SER A 42 -17.44 8.17 18.44
CA SER A 42 -16.90 8.81 17.24
C SER A 42 -17.67 8.29 16.03
N GLU A 43 -18.40 9.18 15.36
CA GLU A 43 -19.08 8.91 14.08
C GLU A 43 -18.05 8.69 12.97
N SER A 44 -17.55 7.45 12.83
CA SER A 44 -16.97 6.98 11.57
C SER A 44 -18.10 6.54 10.62
N ASN A 45 -17.98 6.89 9.34
CA ASN A 45 -19.04 6.68 8.34
C ASN A 45 -19.32 5.17 8.18
N PRO A 46 -20.46 4.65 8.67
CA PRO A 46 -20.67 3.22 8.85
C PRO A 46 -20.74 2.43 7.54
N ARG A 47 -20.97 3.10 6.40
CA ARG A 47 -21.14 2.47 5.08
C ARG A 47 -19.85 1.92 4.48
N LEU A 48 -18.72 2.59 4.66
CA LEU A 48 -17.42 2.16 4.11
C LEU A 48 -16.88 0.95 4.88
N LEU A 49 -16.92 1.03 6.22
CA LEU A 49 -16.61 -0.05 7.15
C LEU A 49 -17.41 -1.33 6.85
N THR A 50 -18.70 -1.21 6.52
CA THR A 50 -19.53 -2.37 6.15
C THR A 50 -19.21 -2.94 4.76
N THR A 51 -18.66 -2.16 3.83
CA THR A 51 -18.45 -2.61 2.44
C THR A 51 -17.24 -3.52 2.34
N ALA A 52 -16.14 -3.16 3.00
CA ALA A 52 -14.92 -3.94 2.96
C ALA A 52 -14.96 -5.12 3.93
N GLN A 53 -15.60 -4.98 5.11
CA GLN A 53 -15.94 -6.14 5.95
C GLN A 53 -16.83 -7.12 5.17
N ALA A 54 -17.82 -6.62 4.43
CA ALA A 54 -18.63 -7.48 3.56
C ALA A 54 -17.83 -8.09 2.40
N ALA A 55 -16.85 -7.40 1.83
CA ALA A 55 -15.96 -7.96 0.81
C ALA A 55 -15.07 -9.09 1.38
N LEU A 56 -14.55 -8.90 2.59
CA LEU A 56 -13.75 -9.87 3.35
C LEU A 56 -14.57 -11.07 3.86
N ASP A 57 -15.82 -10.87 4.28
CA ASP A 57 -16.70 -11.94 4.74
C ASP A 57 -17.28 -12.76 3.55
N ARG A 58 -17.57 -12.12 2.42
CA ARG A 58 -18.18 -12.76 1.23
C ARG A 58 -17.24 -13.68 0.48
N SER A 59 -15.94 -13.51 0.64
CA SER A 59 -14.93 -14.42 0.11
C SER A 59 -14.87 -15.74 0.91
N GLN A 60 -15.74 -15.97 1.91
CA GLN A 60 -15.75 -17.19 2.76
C GLN A 60 -14.38 -17.49 3.39
N LEU A 61 -13.57 -16.46 3.59
CA LEU A 61 -12.19 -16.52 4.09
C LEU A 61 -12.12 -16.57 5.63
N VAL A 62 -13.16 -17.09 6.27
CA VAL A 62 -13.36 -16.87 7.71
C VAL A 62 -13.89 -18.14 8.38
N PHE A 63 -12.96 -18.88 9.00
CA PHE A 63 -13.20 -19.51 10.30
C PHE A 63 -12.53 -18.58 11.35
N VAL A 64 -13.26 -17.56 11.80
CA VAL A 64 -12.72 -16.50 12.67
C VAL A 64 -12.75 -16.96 14.12
N SER A 65 -11.58 -17.28 14.66
CA SER A 65 -11.39 -17.35 16.11
C SER A 65 -11.25 -15.92 16.67
N GLN A 66 -11.39 -15.73 17.99
CA GLN A 66 -11.31 -14.42 18.65
C GLN A 66 -10.00 -13.66 18.36
N ARG A 67 -8.92 -14.40 18.00
CA ARG A 67 -7.60 -13.93 17.57
C ARG A 67 -7.60 -13.26 16.19
N THR A 68 -8.51 -13.67 15.30
CA THR A 68 -8.67 -13.13 13.94
C THR A 68 -9.30 -11.72 13.92
N ARG A 69 -9.91 -11.25 15.02
CA ARG A 69 -10.52 -9.90 15.08
C ARG A 69 -9.50 -8.76 15.09
N LEU A 70 -8.35 -8.95 15.75
CA LEU A 70 -7.28 -7.92 15.81
C LEU A 70 -6.58 -7.78 14.46
N VAL A 71 -6.15 -8.90 13.85
CA VAL A 71 -5.59 -8.93 12.49
C VAL A 71 -6.60 -8.40 11.47
N SER A 72 -7.87 -8.78 11.60
CA SER A 72 -8.94 -8.25 10.75
C SER A 72 -9.06 -6.73 10.85
N SER A 73 -8.92 -6.12 12.03
CA SER A 73 -9.02 -4.66 12.17
C SER A 73 -7.84 -3.90 11.55
N ARG A 74 -6.62 -4.45 11.60
CA ARG A 74 -5.43 -3.85 10.98
C ARG A 74 -5.51 -3.93 9.45
N LEU A 75 -5.91 -5.10 8.95
CA LEU A 75 -6.15 -5.35 7.54
C LEU A 75 -7.30 -4.48 7.01
N GLN A 76 -8.35 -4.30 7.80
CA GLN A 76 -9.56 -3.57 7.39
C GLN A 76 -9.23 -2.17 6.87
N TYR A 77 -8.45 -1.39 7.61
CA TYR A 77 -8.14 -0.02 7.23
C TYR A 77 -7.40 0.07 5.89
N ILE A 78 -6.40 -0.80 5.69
CA ILE A 78 -5.61 -0.80 4.46
C ILE A 78 -6.45 -1.29 3.28
N MET A 79 -7.27 -2.33 3.50
CA MET A 79 -8.20 -2.82 2.50
C MET A 79 -9.25 -1.75 2.14
N ASP A 80 -9.77 -0.99 3.11
CA ASP A 80 -10.66 0.15 2.86
C ASP A 80 -9.98 1.17 1.93
N LYS A 81 -8.73 1.52 2.22
CA LYS A 81 -7.96 2.45 1.41
C LYS A 81 -7.63 1.90 0.02
N ILE A 82 -7.27 0.62 -0.10
CA ILE A 82 -7.07 -0.06 -1.39
C ILE A 82 -8.36 0.03 -2.22
N LEU A 83 -9.53 -0.22 -1.62
CA LEU A 83 -10.82 -0.17 -2.31
C LEU A 83 -11.20 1.25 -2.78
N THR A 84 -10.66 2.30 -2.14
CA THR A 84 -10.85 3.69 -2.60
C THR A 84 -9.95 4.09 -3.76
N ALA A 85 -8.83 3.40 -3.97
CA ALA A 85 -7.79 3.81 -4.92
C ALA A 85 -8.27 3.99 -6.37
N PRO A 86 -9.18 3.15 -6.93
CA PRO A 86 -9.70 3.40 -8.28
C PRO A 86 -10.46 4.72 -8.40
N SER A 87 -11.17 5.13 -7.35
CA SER A 87 -11.89 6.42 -7.33
C SER A 87 -10.92 7.58 -7.19
N GLN A 88 -9.91 7.44 -6.33
CA GLN A 88 -8.85 8.44 -6.15
C GLN A 88 -8.10 8.68 -7.47
N MET A 89 -7.71 7.61 -8.17
CA MET A 89 -7.03 7.72 -9.46
C MET A 89 -7.87 8.48 -10.50
N VAL A 90 -9.19 8.25 -10.52
CA VAL A 90 -10.09 8.94 -11.47
C VAL A 90 -10.26 10.42 -11.14
N LEU A 91 -10.32 10.78 -9.85
CA LEU A 91 -10.60 12.14 -9.40
C LEU A 91 -9.35 13.02 -9.32
N GLU A 92 -8.22 12.43 -8.95
CA GLU A 92 -7.01 13.15 -8.53
C GLU A 92 -5.77 12.75 -9.35
N ASN A 93 -5.88 11.75 -10.23
CA ASN A 93 -4.77 11.19 -11.01
C ASN A 93 -3.63 10.64 -10.14
N GLU A 94 -3.95 10.21 -8.92
CA GLU A 94 -2.99 9.65 -7.98
C GLU A 94 -3.59 8.50 -7.16
N MET A 95 -2.68 7.71 -6.59
CA MET A 95 -2.94 6.72 -5.55
C MET A 95 -1.76 6.76 -4.58
N PRO A 96 -1.86 6.21 -3.35
CA PRO A 96 -0.73 6.19 -2.42
C PRO A 96 0.56 5.55 -2.97
N TRP A 97 0.44 4.71 -4.02
CA TRP A 97 1.54 4.06 -4.75
C TRP A 97 1.72 4.54 -6.21
N CYS A 98 0.95 5.52 -6.66
CA CYS A 98 1.04 6.10 -8.01
C CYS A 98 1.07 7.62 -7.91
N HIS A 99 2.25 8.19 -8.08
CA HIS A 99 2.46 9.63 -7.96
C HIS A 99 1.69 10.41 -9.04
N THR A 100 1.15 11.57 -8.71
CA THR A 100 0.33 12.39 -9.63
C THR A 100 1.05 12.74 -10.94
N HIS A 101 2.37 12.96 -10.87
CA HIS A 101 3.21 13.28 -12.04
C HIS A 101 3.79 12.09 -12.79
N LEU A 102 3.49 10.84 -12.39
CA LEU A 102 4.07 9.63 -13.00
C LEU A 102 3.81 9.53 -14.51
N TYR A 103 2.64 9.99 -14.96
CA TYR A 103 2.17 9.84 -16.34
C TYR A 103 2.09 11.16 -17.13
N ASN A 104 2.75 12.22 -16.67
CA ASN A 104 2.72 13.54 -17.34
C ASN A 104 3.18 13.46 -18.81
N ASP A 105 4.20 12.64 -19.10
CA ASP A 105 4.75 12.48 -20.46
C ASP A 105 3.95 11.48 -21.33
N GLY A 106 2.87 10.92 -20.78
CA GLY A 106 1.97 10.01 -21.48
C GLY A 106 1.67 8.76 -20.66
N MET A 107 0.39 8.58 -20.34
CA MET A 107 -0.11 7.38 -19.68
C MET A 107 -0.14 6.19 -20.67
N PRO A 108 0.44 5.01 -20.36
CA PRO A 108 0.31 3.83 -21.22
C PRO A 108 -1.14 3.35 -21.36
N LYS A 109 -1.47 2.71 -22.49
CA LYS A 109 -2.85 2.29 -22.82
C LYS A 109 -3.48 1.38 -21.77
N SER A 110 -2.70 0.49 -21.15
CA SER A 110 -3.16 -0.39 -20.07
C SER A 110 -3.78 0.42 -18.93
N MET A 111 -3.09 1.46 -18.48
CA MET A 111 -3.55 2.34 -17.42
C MET A 111 -4.68 3.27 -17.88
N GLN A 112 -4.63 3.82 -19.09
CA GLN A 112 -5.74 4.62 -19.65
C GLN A 112 -7.07 3.85 -19.65
N HIS A 113 -7.03 2.57 -20.06
CA HIS A 113 -8.20 1.71 -20.05
C HIS A 113 -8.67 1.37 -18.63
N ALA A 114 -7.74 1.18 -17.68
CA ALA A 114 -8.07 0.93 -16.28
C ALA A 114 -8.75 2.14 -15.62
N VAL A 115 -8.23 3.35 -15.82
CA VAL A 115 -8.86 4.61 -15.35
C VAL A 115 -10.25 4.80 -15.96
N SER A 116 -10.38 4.57 -17.27
CA SER A 116 -11.69 4.62 -17.95
C SER A 116 -12.69 3.60 -17.38
N SER A 117 -12.22 2.39 -17.10
CA SER A 117 -13.00 1.31 -16.50
C SER A 117 -13.43 1.63 -15.06
N ALA A 118 -12.54 2.25 -14.27
CA ALA A 118 -12.87 2.71 -12.93
C ALA A 118 -13.93 3.82 -12.94
N ALA A 119 -13.84 4.77 -13.88
CA ALA A 119 -14.86 5.79 -14.05
C ALA A 119 -16.22 5.21 -14.46
N LEU A 120 -16.23 4.23 -15.38
CA LEU A 120 -17.44 3.49 -15.73
C LEU A 120 -18.01 2.73 -14.53
N HIS A 121 -17.15 2.07 -13.76
CA HIS A 121 -17.55 1.37 -12.54
C HIS A 121 -18.17 2.33 -11.50
N ALA A 122 -17.65 3.55 -11.35
CA ALA A 122 -18.23 4.56 -10.48
C ALA A 122 -19.64 5.03 -10.93
N ALA A 123 -19.92 5.01 -12.24
CA ALA A 123 -21.22 5.35 -12.82
C ALA A 123 -22.24 4.17 -12.83
N LYS A 124 -21.88 3.05 -12.20
CA LYS A 124 -22.70 1.83 -12.16
C LYS A 124 -24.00 2.03 -11.35
N ASN A 125 -25.07 1.44 -11.85
CA ASN A 125 -26.39 1.33 -11.23
C ASN A 125 -27.08 0.04 -11.67
N ASP A 126 -28.25 -0.26 -11.11
CA ASP A 126 -28.96 -1.52 -11.36
C ASP A 126 -29.30 -1.78 -12.84
N LYS A 127 -29.39 -0.72 -13.66
CA LYS A 127 -29.74 -0.83 -15.09
C LYS A 127 -28.53 -1.14 -15.98
N ASN A 128 -27.34 -0.66 -15.60
CA ASN A 128 -26.14 -0.75 -16.44
C ASN A 128 -25.04 -1.67 -15.88
N ALA A 129 -25.19 -2.18 -14.65
CA ALA A 129 -24.20 -3.04 -14.00
C ALA A 129 -23.80 -4.27 -14.83
N GLY A 130 -24.77 -4.88 -15.53
CA GLY A 130 -24.54 -5.99 -16.45
C GLY A 130 -23.50 -5.66 -17.53
N VAL A 131 -23.72 -4.54 -18.22
CA VAL A 131 -22.92 -4.10 -19.37
C VAL A 131 -21.55 -3.58 -18.93
N ILE A 132 -21.50 -2.78 -17.86
CA ILE A 132 -20.24 -2.23 -17.33
C ILE A 132 -19.31 -3.35 -16.91
N ARG A 133 -19.81 -4.35 -16.16
CA ARG A 133 -18.98 -5.47 -15.74
C ARG A 133 -18.41 -6.23 -16.94
N ASN A 134 -19.23 -6.55 -17.94
CA ASN A 134 -18.74 -7.24 -19.13
C ASN A 134 -17.67 -6.41 -19.85
N ASN A 135 -17.86 -5.09 -19.94
CA ASN A 135 -16.86 -4.21 -20.53
C ASN A 135 -15.53 -4.22 -19.76
N ILE A 136 -15.58 -4.20 -18.42
CA ILE A 136 -14.40 -4.31 -17.57
C ILE A 136 -13.71 -5.65 -17.81
N GLU A 137 -14.46 -6.75 -17.82
CA GLU A 137 -13.92 -8.09 -18.04
C GLU A 137 -13.27 -8.24 -19.42
N ASP A 138 -13.89 -7.72 -20.48
CA ASP A 138 -13.30 -7.69 -21.82
C ASP A 138 -11.96 -6.94 -21.80
N ARG A 139 -11.87 -5.82 -21.07
CA ARG A 139 -10.62 -5.06 -20.93
C ARG A 139 -9.54 -5.79 -20.15
N VAL A 140 -9.92 -6.59 -19.15
CA VAL A 140 -8.94 -7.45 -18.47
C VAL A 140 -8.43 -8.54 -19.42
N GLN A 141 -9.30 -9.16 -20.21
CA GLN A 141 -8.87 -10.17 -21.19
C GLN A 141 -7.96 -9.59 -22.27
N ASP A 142 -8.27 -8.38 -22.77
CA ASP A 142 -7.41 -7.64 -23.69
C ASP A 142 -6.02 -7.38 -23.07
N LEU A 143 -5.99 -6.98 -21.79
CA LEU A 143 -4.74 -6.71 -21.07
C LEU A 143 -3.92 -7.99 -20.89
N LEU A 144 -4.54 -9.08 -20.43
CA LEU A 144 -3.86 -10.37 -20.24
C LEU A 144 -3.36 -10.98 -21.57
N SER A 145 -4.01 -10.65 -22.69
CA SER A 145 -3.61 -11.08 -24.02
C SER A 145 -2.62 -10.12 -24.71
N SER A 146 -2.27 -9.01 -24.05
CA SER A 146 -1.37 -8.00 -24.62
C SER A 146 0.07 -8.50 -24.69
N PRO A 147 0.89 -8.00 -25.64
CA PRO A 147 2.29 -8.35 -25.68
C PRO A 147 3.02 -7.89 -24.41
N PRO A 148 4.13 -8.55 -24.01
CA PRO A 148 4.91 -8.13 -22.86
C PRO A 148 5.34 -6.66 -22.95
N ALA A 149 5.38 -5.98 -21.81
CA ALA A 149 5.86 -4.61 -21.72
C ALA A 149 7.28 -4.49 -22.28
N THR A 150 7.52 -3.47 -23.09
CA THR A 150 8.83 -3.22 -23.73
C THR A 150 9.65 -2.16 -22.99
N THR A 151 8.98 -1.36 -22.16
CA THR A 151 9.60 -0.29 -21.38
C THR A 151 9.27 -0.42 -19.89
N PRO A 152 10.10 0.16 -18.99
CA PRO A 152 9.83 0.13 -17.55
C PRO A 152 8.48 0.77 -17.17
N ILE A 153 8.11 1.87 -17.84
CA ILE A 153 6.85 2.57 -17.59
C ILE A 153 5.63 1.75 -18.04
N GLU A 154 5.76 0.98 -19.13
CA GLU A 154 4.72 0.04 -19.56
C GLU A 154 4.55 -1.11 -18.57
N ALA A 155 5.65 -1.63 -18.00
CA ALA A 155 5.59 -2.69 -16.99
C ALA A 155 4.90 -2.19 -15.72
N LEU A 156 5.26 -0.99 -15.25
CA LEU A 156 4.61 -0.35 -14.10
C LEU A 156 3.11 -0.12 -14.35
N ALA A 157 2.76 0.44 -15.51
CA ALA A 157 1.36 0.67 -15.89
C ALA A 157 0.57 -0.63 -16.03
N TYR A 158 1.19 -1.71 -16.52
CA TYR A 158 0.57 -3.03 -16.60
C TYR A 158 0.23 -3.58 -15.22
N ALA A 159 1.19 -3.53 -14.28
CA ALA A 159 0.98 -3.98 -12.90
C ALA A 159 -0.08 -3.13 -12.17
N GLN A 160 -0.03 -1.80 -12.28
CA GLN A 160 -1.02 -0.91 -11.69
C GLN A 160 -2.42 -1.12 -12.28
N ALA A 161 -2.54 -1.29 -13.60
CA ALA A 161 -3.81 -1.56 -14.26
C ALA A 161 -4.41 -2.90 -13.81
N LEU A 162 -3.63 -3.98 -13.79
CA LEU A 162 -4.10 -5.26 -13.26
C LEU A 162 -4.54 -5.15 -11.81
N PHE A 163 -3.78 -4.43 -10.98
CA PHE A 163 -4.14 -4.24 -9.59
C PHE A 163 -5.47 -3.48 -9.46
N MET A 164 -5.68 -2.39 -10.20
CA MET A 164 -6.96 -1.67 -10.24
C MET A 164 -8.12 -2.60 -10.64
N TYR A 165 -7.95 -3.43 -11.65
CA TYR A 165 -9.01 -4.38 -12.04
C TYR A 165 -9.34 -5.38 -10.94
N GLN A 166 -8.34 -5.86 -10.20
CA GLN A 166 -8.57 -6.75 -9.06
C GLN A 166 -9.30 -6.05 -7.92
N VAL A 167 -8.98 -4.78 -7.66
CA VAL A 167 -9.73 -3.95 -6.69
C VAL A 167 -11.18 -3.73 -7.13
N LEU A 168 -11.41 -3.41 -8.41
CA LEU A 168 -12.77 -3.25 -8.95
C LEU A 168 -13.59 -4.55 -8.79
N ARG A 169 -13.01 -5.72 -9.12
CA ARG A 169 -13.65 -7.03 -8.95
C ARG A 169 -13.93 -7.36 -7.49
N LEU A 170 -13.03 -7.00 -6.57
CA LEU A 170 -13.22 -7.23 -5.13
C LEU A 170 -14.40 -6.43 -4.57
N SER A 171 -14.69 -5.26 -5.14
CA SER A 171 -15.84 -4.43 -4.76
C SER A 171 -17.20 -4.95 -5.27
N GLU A 172 -17.19 -5.95 -6.15
CA GLU A 172 -18.41 -6.50 -6.74
C GLU A 172 -19.06 -7.58 -5.87
N THR A 173 -20.37 -7.70 -5.98
CA THR A 173 -21.18 -8.61 -5.13
C THR A 173 -21.54 -9.92 -5.81
N ASP A 174 -21.14 -10.12 -7.06
CA ASP A 174 -21.50 -11.29 -7.87
C ASP A 174 -20.53 -12.45 -7.61
N VAL A 175 -21.08 -13.59 -7.15
CA VAL A 175 -20.30 -14.79 -6.82
C VAL A 175 -19.48 -15.31 -8.00
N ARG A 176 -19.90 -15.05 -9.25
CA ARG A 176 -19.17 -15.48 -10.45
C ARG A 176 -17.84 -14.75 -10.63
N ILE A 177 -17.76 -13.50 -10.15
CA ILE A 177 -16.55 -12.67 -10.24
C ILE A 177 -15.46 -13.24 -9.34
N ARG A 178 -15.83 -13.93 -8.26
CA ARG A 178 -14.88 -14.61 -7.38
C ARG A 178 -14.01 -15.60 -8.14
N PHE A 179 -14.59 -16.48 -8.96
CA PHE A 179 -13.81 -17.45 -9.73
C PHE A 179 -12.78 -16.76 -10.64
N THR A 180 -13.21 -15.70 -11.35
CA THR A 180 -12.32 -14.93 -12.24
C THR A 180 -11.25 -14.18 -11.47
N TYR A 181 -11.61 -13.59 -10.32
CA TYR A 181 -10.68 -12.90 -9.42
C TYR A 181 -9.58 -13.86 -8.95
N GLU A 182 -9.96 -15.03 -8.44
CA GLU A 182 -9.02 -16.07 -7.97
C GLU A 182 -8.12 -16.57 -9.11
N ALA A 183 -8.68 -16.80 -10.30
CA ALA A 183 -7.91 -17.22 -11.48
C ALA A 183 -6.92 -16.16 -11.98
N THR A 184 -7.14 -14.89 -11.67
CA THR A 184 -6.28 -13.77 -12.11
C THR A 184 -5.21 -13.40 -11.06
N MET A 185 -5.26 -13.91 -9.82
CA MET A 185 -4.25 -13.66 -8.79
C MET A 185 -2.81 -13.98 -9.25
N PRO A 186 -2.52 -15.14 -9.89
CA PRO A 186 -1.17 -15.44 -10.34
C PRO A 186 -0.61 -14.44 -11.37
N HIS A 187 -1.48 -13.87 -12.21
CA HIS A 187 -1.08 -12.86 -13.19
C HIS A 187 -0.73 -11.53 -12.52
N LEU A 188 -1.42 -11.17 -11.42
CA LEU A 188 -1.07 -9.99 -10.62
C LEU A 188 0.29 -10.18 -9.94
N GLU A 189 0.54 -11.37 -9.39
CA GLU A 189 1.84 -11.73 -8.81
C GLU A 189 2.95 -11.63 -9.87
N GLU A 190 2.76 -12.24 -11.04
CA GLU A 190 3.74 -12.18 -12.14
C GLU A 190 4.01 -10.73 -12.59
N ALA A 191 2.97 -9.91 -12.70
CA ALA A 191 3.10 -8.49 -13.05
C ALA A 191 3.92 -7.71 -12.01
N ALA A 192 3.73 -8.00 -10.71
CA ALA A 192 4.52 -7.39 -9.66
C ALA A 192 5.99 -7.83 -9.72
N HIS A 193 6.26 -9.12 -9.91
CA HIS A 193 7.63 -9.62 -10.04
C HIS A 193 8.34 -9.06 -11.27
N ALA A 194 7.62 -8.81 -12.36
CA ALA A 194 8.18 -8.17 -13.56
C ALA A 194 8.68 -6.74 -13.31
N LEU A 195 8.32 -6.09 -12.20
CA LEU A 195 8.85 -4.77 -11.82
C LEU A 195 10.25 -4.84 -11.20
N ILE A 196 10.60 -5.97 -10.56
CA ILE A 196 11.83 -6.13 -9.79
C ILE A 196 13.08 -5.73 -10.59
N PRO A 197 13.27 -6.13 -11.86
CA PRO A 197 14.46 -5.76 -12.63
C PRO A 197 14.59 -4.26 -12.93
N TYR A 198 13.53 -3.48 -12.78
CA TYR A 198 13.49 -2.04 -13.06
C TYR A 198 13.63 -1.17 -11.81
N ILE A 199 13.63 -1.79 -10.64
CA ILE A 199 13.71 -1.10 -9.35
C ILE A 199 15.15 -1.13 -8.85
N ASP A 200 15.66 0.06 -8.51
CA ASP A 200 16.93 0.20 -7.82
C ASP A 200 16.71 0.13 -6.30
N PHE A 201 16.95 -1.06 -5.73
CA PHE A 201 16.83 -1.29 -4.28
C PHE A 201 18.05 -0.78 -3.50
N ASP A 202 19.25 -0.86 -4.08
CA ASP A 202 20.52 -0.59 -3.40
C ASP A 202 20.83 0.90 -3.29
N SER A 203 20.46 1.72 -4.29
CA SER A 203 20.74 3.16 -4.26
C SER A 203 20.07 3.88 -3.07
N THR A 204 18.99 3.33 -2.52
CA THR A 204 18.30 3.93 -1.39
C THR A 204 19.04 3.72 -0.07
N LEU A 205 19.61 2.53 0.18
CA LEU A 205 20.25 2.16 1.45
C LEU A 205 21.60 2.87 1.68
N HIS A 206 22.32 3.19 0.61
CA HIS A 206 23.59 3.92 0.71
C HIS A 206 23.43 5.42 1.04
N THR A 207 22.19 5.90 1.12
CA THR A 207 21.84 7.31 1.36
C THR A 207 22.10 7.73 2.82
N GLU A 208 21.99 6.82 3.79
CA GLU A 208 22.09 7.17 5.22
C GLU A 208 23.51 7.01 5.80
N GLU A 209 24.25 5.96 5.42
CA GLU A 209 25.58 5.69 6.01
C GLU A 209 26.68 6.65 5.52
N GLN A 210 26.45 7.36 4.42
CA GLN A 210 27.42 8.27 3.80
C GLN A 210 26.86 9.68 3.71
N GLY A 211 26.58 10.28 4.87
CA GLY A 211 26.06 11.65 5.04
C GLY A 211 26.94 12.80 4.50
N ARG A 212 27.66 12.65 3.37
CA ARG A 212 28.43 13.71 2.72
C ARG A 212 28.53 13.67 1.18
N ASN A 213 28.00 12.68 0.45
CA ASN A 213 28.17 12.58 -1.02
C ASN A 213 26.86 12.35 -1.82
N LEU A 214 25.70 12.75 -1.30
CA LEU A 214 24.50 12.97 -2.12
C LEU A 214 24.60 14.39 -2.68
N ASP A 215 25.42 14.53 -3.71
CA ASP A 215 25.65 15.78 -4.41
C ASP A 215 24.32 16.46 -4.75
N LEU A 216 24.20 17.70 -4.28
CA LEU A 216 23.07 18.61 -4.42
C LEU A 216 22.38 18.44 -5.78
N ILE A 217 21.12 18.00 -5.80
CA ILE A 217 20.29 18.08 -7.02
C ILE A 217 20.41 19.53 -7.52
N PRO A 218 21.04 19.76 -8.67
CA PRO A 218 21.38 21.11 -9.07
C PRO A 218 20.09 21.85 -9.42
N LEU A 219 19.78 22.89 -8.63
CA LEU A 219 18.61 23.76 -8.87
C LEU A 219 18.73 24.52 -10.21
N TYR A 220 19.94 24.61 -10.75
CA TYR A 220 20.24 25.21 -12.03
C TYR A 220 21.31 24.40 -12.79
N PRO A 221 21.10 24.09 -14.08
CA PRO A 221 19.89 24.35 -14.85
C PRO A 221 18.72 23.45 -14.40
N ALA A 222 17.50 23.97 -14.43
CA ALA A 222 16.29 23.27 -13.94
C ALA A 222 16.06 21.90 -14.59
N LEU A 223 16.57 21.68 -15.81
CA LEU A 223 16.50 20.40 -16.52
C LEU A 223 17.15 19.24 -15.74
N ALA A 224 18.22 19.52 -14.99
CA ALA A 224 18.90 18.49 -14.21
C ALA A 224 18.08 18.04 -12.99
N ALA A 225 17.46 18.99 -12.27
CA ALA A 225 16.50 18.68 -11.21
C ALA A 225 15.29 17.91 -11.76
N HIS A 226 14.79 18.28 -12.94
CA HIS A 226 13.69 17.59 -13.61
C HIS A 226 14.04 16.12 -13.93
N GLY A 227 15.21 15.85 -14.52
CA GLY A 227 15.62 14.49 -14.85
C GLY A 227 15.74 13.59 -13.62
N PHE A 228 16.32 14.11 -12.53
CA PHE A 228 16.41 13.39 -11.27
C PHE A 228 15.02 13.12 -10.67
N TRP A 229 14.19 14.15 -10.57
CA TRP A 229 12.86 14.02 -9.98
C TRP A 229 11.96 13.06 -10.76
N ALA A 230 11.94 13.13 -12.09
CA ALA A 230 11.18 12.20 -12.92
C ALA A 230 11.63 10.74 -12.73
N SER A 231 12.95 10.51 -12.62
CA SER A 231 13.48 9.19 -12.31
C SER A 231 13.09 8.72 -10.91
N TRP A 232 13.16 9.61 -9.91
CA TRP A 232 12.73 9.32 -8.55
C TRP A 232 11.24 8.98 -8.46
N VAL A 233 10.38 9.76 -9.11
CA VAL A 233 8.92 9.54 -9.18
C VAL A 233 8.60 8.16 -9.73
N PHE A 234 9.28 7.75 -10.81
CA PHE A 234 9.14 6.41 -11.37
C PHE A 234 9.60 5.33 -10.38
N GLN A 235 10.82 5.47 -9.83
CA GLN A 235 11.40 4.47 -8.92
C GLN A 235 10.56 4.29 -7.65
N GLU A 236 10.12 5.39 -7.03
CA GLU A 236 9.30 5.35 -5.83
C GLU A 236 7.91 4.78 -6.12
N SER A 237 7.27 5.19 -7.23
CA SER A 237 5.97 4.61 -7.63
C SER A 237 6.08 3.10 -7.89
N ALA A 238 7.17 2.64 -8.51
CA ALA A 238 7.42 1.21 -8.73
C ALA A 238 7.63 0.45 -7.42
N ARG A 239 8.44 0.99 -6.50
CA ARG A 239 8.67 0.40 -5.16
C ARG A 239 7.38 0.30 -4.35
N ARG A 240 6.59 1.38 -4.28
CA ARG A 240 5.30 1.40 -3.58
C ARG A 240 4.26 0.48 -4.22
N THR A 241 4.21 0.42 -5.55
CA THR A 241 3.32 -0.49 -6.29
C THR A 241 3.67 -1.95 -6.01
N LEU A 242 4.95 -2.31 -6.05
CA LEU A 242 5.41 -3.65 -5.69
C LEU A 242 5.03 -3.99 -4.24
N ALA A 243 5.28 -3.07 -3.30
CA ALA A 243 4.99 -3.28 -1.88
C ALA A 243 3.49 -3.51 -1.63
N ILE A 244 2.61 -2.68 -2.19
CA ILE A 244 1.17 -2.81 -1.95
C ILE A 244 0.54 -4.03 -2.64
N ILE A 245 1.00 -4.39 -3.86
CA ILE A 245 0.52 -5.60 -4.53
C ILE A 245 0.92 -6.84 -3.72
N ASN A 246 2.16 -6.91 -3.24
CA ASN A 246 2.59 -8.01 -2.39
C ASN A 246 1.79 -8.08 -1.09
N PHE A 247 1.56 -6.95 -0.42
CA PHE A 247 0.69 -6.88 0.76
C PHE A 247 -0.71 -7.41 0.47
N PHE A 248 -1.29 -7.01 -0.65
CA PHE A 248 -2.63 -7.43 -1.06
C PHE A 248 -2.71 -8.94 -1.34
N VAL A 249 -1.72 -9.48 -2.07
CA VAL A 249 -1.62 -10.92 -2.36
C VAL A 249 -1.44 -11.74 -1.09
N LEU A 250 -0.54 -11.30 -0.19
CA LEU A 250 -0.32 -11.91 1.13
C LEU A 250 -1.62 -11.94 1.93
N THR A 251 -2.29 -10.80 2.03
CA THR A 251 -3.58 -10.67 2.72
C THR A 251 -4.61 -11.63 2.13
N TYR A 252 -4.71 -11.72 0.80
CA TYR A 252 -5.62 -12.64 0.14
C TYR A 252 -5.35 -14.11 0.50
N TYR A 253 -4.11 -14.60 0.38
CA TYR A 253 -3.79 -16.00 0.67
C TYR A 253 -3.89 -16.33 2.16
N PHE A 254 -3.50 -15.39 3.02
CA PHE A 254 -3.67 -15.52 4.47
C PHE A 254 -5.15 -15.71 4.83
N MET A 255 -6.00 -14.83 4.30
CA MET A 255 -7.45 -14.92 4.50
C MET A 255 -8.01 -16.25 3.92
N LYS A 256 -7.42 -16.77 2.84
CA LYS A 256 -7.81 -18.09 2.27
C LYS A 256 -7.44 -19.28 3.14
N GLY A 257 -6.63 -19.09 4.18
CA GLY A 257 -6.09 -20.21 4.96
C GLY A 257 -5.04 -20.99 4.19
N GLU A 258 -4.38 -20.37 3.21
CA GLU A 258 -3.22 -20.90 2.49
C GLU A 258 -1.94 -20.08 2.81
N PRO A 259 -1.58 -19.86 4.11
CA PRO A 259 -0.34 -19.19 4.48
C PRO A 259 0.85 -20.02 3.98
N GLY A 260 1.90 -19.38 3.47
CA GLY A 260 3.09 -20.05 2.92
C GLY A 260 3.23 -20.09 1.39
N ARG A 261 2.22 -19.73 0.59
CA ARG A 261 2.42 -19.59 -0.89
C ARG A 261 3.34 -18.43 -1.25
N CYS A 262 3.38 -17.39 -0.44
CA CYS A 262 4.25 -16.24 -0.62
C CYS A 262 5.69 -16.42 -0.10
N SER A 263 6.02 -17.55 0.53
CA SER A 263 7.34 -17.75 1.15
C SER A 263 8.47 -18.10 0.17
N GLN A 264 8.16 -18.39 -1.09
CA GLN A 264 9.16 -18.94 -2.03
C GLN A 264 9.98 -17.88 -2.78
N ASN A 265 9.58 -16.60 -2.74
CA ASN A 265 10.28 -15.49 -3.41
C ASN A 265 10.80 -14.45 -2.39
N GLN A 266 11.38 -14.94 -1.29
CA GLN A 266 11.82 -14.12 -0.16
C GLN A 266 13.19 -13.46 -0.41
N SER A 267 13.28 -12.21 0.05
CA SER A 267 14.46 -11.33 0.06
C SER A 267 14.72 -10.55 -1.23
N VAL A 268 13.71 -9.82 -1.69
CA VAL A 268 13.98 -8.51 -2.30
C VAL A 268 13.76 -7.51 -1.19
N THR A 269 14.81 -6.92 -0.64
CA THR A 269 14.73 -5.79 0.30
C THR A 269 13.82 -4.72 -0.30
N ARG A 270 12.70 -4.37 0.34
CA ARG A 270 11.64 -3.50 -0.25
C ARG A 270 11.58 -2.16 0.44
N SER A 271 12.66 -1.40 0.37
CA SER A 271 12.69 -0.07 0.97
C SER A 271 11.82 0.93 0.20
N VAL A 272 11.02 1.72 0.91
CA VAL A 272 10.20 2.81 0.36
C VAL A 272 10.50 4.10 1.12
N ILE A 273 10.40 5.24 0.46
CA ILE A 273 10.56 6.54 1.13
C ILE A 273 9.16 7.02 1.49
N MET A 274 8.84 7.18 2.77
CA MET A 274 7.49 7.55 3.24
C MET A 274 7.34 9.06 3.50
N SER A 275 8.24 9.87 2.93
CA SER A 275 8.36 11.30 3.20
C SER A 275 7.37 12.14 2.41
N ALA A 276 6.40 12.75 3.07
CA ALA A 276 5.35 13.57 2.44
C ALA A 276 5.90 14.76 1.67
N HIS A 277 6.92 15.44 2.18
CA HIS A 277 7.53 16.57 1.49
C HIS A 277 8.23 16.19 0.17
N LEU A 278 8.59 14.92 -0.02
CA LEU A 278 9.13 14.41 -1.29
C LEU A 278 8.02 13.91 -2.20
N TRP A 279 7.08 13.13 -1.67
CA TRP A 279 5.98 12.54 -2.44
C TRP A 279 4.96 13.57 -2.92
N ASN A 280 4.72 14.63 -2.15
CA ASN A 280 3.75 15.67 -2.51
C ASN A 280 4.39 16.88 -3.21
N ALA A 281 5.68 16.81 -3.54
CA ALA A 281 6.35 17.89 -4.26
C ALA A 281 5.66 18.13 -5.62
N GLN A 282 5.37 19.38 -5.94
CA GLN A 282 4.61 19.75 -7.15
C GLN A 282 5.50 20.07 -8.35
N ASP A 283 6.78 20.34 -8.11
CA ASP A 283 7.74 20.63 -9.16
C ASP A 283 9.16 20.17 -8.77
N PRO A 284 10.09 20.05 -9.75
CA PRO A 284 11.41 19.51 -9.50
C PRO A 284 12.28 20.39 -8.57
N ILE A 285 12.01 21.69 -8.49
CA ILE A 285 12.76 22.63 -7.65
C ILE A 285 12.31 22.48 -6.21
N ASP A 286 11.00 22.44 -5.96
CA ASP A 286 10.44 22.14 -4.64
C ASP A 286 10.93 20.79 -4.13
N PHE A 287 10.92 19.76 -4.99
CA PHE A 287 11.49 18.45 -4.67
C PHE A 287 12.98 18.55 -4.30
N ALA A 288 13.79 19.24 -5.11
CA ALA A 288 15.22 19.37 -4.86
C ALA A 288 15.54 20.15 -3.56
N LEU A 289 14.73 21.16 -3.23
CA LEU A 289 14.83 21.89 -1.97
C LEU A 289 14.43 21.02 -0.78
N ALA A 290 13.36 20.24 -0.91
CA ALA A 290 12.94 19.31 0.11
C ALA A 290 13.99 18.21 0.31
N TRP A 291 14.52 17.64 -0.77
CA TRP A 291 15.59 16.64 -0.78
C TRP A 291 16.85 17.11 -0.05
N LYS A 292 17.16 18.41 -0.14
CA LYS A 292 18.34 18.98 0.50
C LYS A 292 18.11 19.31 1.98
N ASN A 293 16.93 19.83 2.31
CA ASN A 293 16.71 20.53 3.58
C ASN A 293 15.84 19.74 4.58
N ARG A 294 15.24 18.64 4.15
CA ARG A 294 14.36 17.80 4.98
C ARG A 294 14.97 16.41 5.14
N ARG A 295 14.56 15.72 6.21
CA ARG A 295 14.99 14.36 6.48
C ARG A 295 14.20 13.38 5.62
N HIS A 296 14.90 12.41 5.04
CA HIS A 296 14.25 11.33 4.29
C HIS A 296 13.98 10.16 5.24
N PHE A 297 12.79 9.58 5.13
CA PHE A 297 12.38 8.44 5.92
C PHE A 297 12.37 7.21 5.02
N LEU A 298 13.52 6.57 4.90
CA LEU A 298 13.67 5.32 4.17
C LEU A 298 13.32 4.15 5.08
N ILE A 299 12.29 3.40 4.72
CA ILE A 299 11.74 2.34 5.55
C ILE A 299 11.78 1.05 4.77
N ASP A 300 12.47 0.04 5.28
CA ASP A 300 12.26 -1.34 4.83
C ASP A 300 10.92 -1.83 5.41
N VAL A 301 9.92 -2.00 4.56
CA VAL A 301 8.58 -2.41 5.00
C VAL A 301 8.56 -3.80 5.65
N ASN A 302 9.62 -4.59 5.52
CA ASN A 302 9.73 -5.90 6.16
C ASN A 302 10.43 -5.85 7.54
N LYS A 303 10.96 -4.69 7.96
CA LYS A 303 11.70 -4.52 9.22
C LYS A 303 10.96 -3.63 10.21
N LEU A 304 10.57 -4.20 11.34
CA LEU A 304 9.86 -3.48 12.39
C LEU A 304 10.70 -2.35 13.00
N ASN A 305 12.02 -2.53 13.10
CA ASN A 305 12.93 -1.54 13.70
C ASN A 305 12.97 -0.21 12.93
N ASP A 306 12.89 -0.25 11.60
CA ASP A 306 12.87 0.96 10.76
C ASP A 306 11.59 1.76 11.04
N VAL A 307 10.47 1.06 11.25
CA VAL A 307 9.20 1.69 11.58
C VAL A 307 9.21 2.28 13.00
N MET A 308 9.86 1.61 13.95
CA MET A 308 10.05 2.18 15.28
C MET A 308 10.92 3.45 15.24
N THR A 309 11.90 3.50 14.34
CA THR A 309 12.73 4.70 14.11
C THR A 309 11.88 5.83 13.50
N LEU A 310 11.02 5.53 12.53
CA LEU A 310 10.05 6.48 11.97
C LEU A 310 9.15 7.09 13.04
N ILE A 311 8.61 6.27 13.93
CA ILE A 311 7.70 6.67 15.03
C ILE A 311 8.39 7.65 16.00
N GLN A 312 9.69 7.43 16.26
CA GLN A 312 10.46 8.27 17.16
C GLN A 312 10.78 9.63 16.52
N ASP A 313 11.15 9.62 15.25
CA ASP A 313 11.81 10.75 14.60
C ASP A 313 10.89 11.62 13.73
N ALA A 314 9.76 11.11 13.25
CA ALA A 314 8.88 11.85 12.35
C ALA A 314 8.06 12.93 13.07
N GLU A 315 7.93 14.09 12.40
CA GLU A 315 7.06 15.20 12.79
C GLU A 315 5.68 15.13 12.12
N LYS A 316 4.82 16.10 12.45
CA LYS A 316 3.41 16.18 12.07
C LYS A 316 3.12 16.08 10.57
N ASP A 317 4.03 16.49 9.70
CA ASP A 317 3.77 16.55 8.24
C ASP A 317 4.86 15.80 7.46
N ASP A 318 5.57 14.91 8.13
CA ASP A 318 6.68 14.17 7.53
C ASP A 318 6.23 12.91 6.80
N ILE A 319 5.10 12.31 7.21
CA ILE A 319 4.64 11.01 6.72
C ILE A 319 3.48 11.18 5.75
N ASP A 320 3.58 10.58 4.58
CA ASP A 320 2.50 10.58 3.60
C ASP A 320 1.45 9.49 3.84
N ASP A 321 0.39 9.52 3.04
CA ASP A 321 -0.70 8.54 3.10
C ASP A 321 -0.20 7.10 2.99
N PHE A 322 0.85 6.84 2.22
CA PHE A 322 1.42 5.49 2.09
C PHE A 322 2.09 5.06 3.38
N GLY A 323 2.86 5.94 4.02
CA GLY A 323 3.46 5.68 5.32
C GLY A 323 2.42 5.47 6.42
N VAL A 324 1.33 6.23 6.41
CA VAL A 324 0.20 6.05 7.33
C VAL A 324 -0.45 4.66 7.16
N LEU A 325 -0.59 4.16 5.92
CA LEU A 325 -1.08 2.80 5.66
C LEU A 325 -0.20 1.76 6.36
N TRP A 326 1.12 1.85 6.19
CA TRP A 326 2.07 0.90 6.78
C TRP A 326 2.14 1.00 8.30
N LEU A 327 2.10 2.22 8.86
CA LEU A 327 2.02 2.42 10.30
C LEU A 327 0.79 1.74 10.91
N ILE A 328 -0.37 1.86 10.26
CA ILE A 328 -1.60 1.20 10.72
C ILE A 328 -1.53 -0.31 10.53
N ALA A 329 -0.89 -0.80 9.46
CA ALA A 329 -0.64 -2.23 9.23
C ALA A 329 0.12 -2.85 10.42
N LEU A 330 1.12 -2.11 10.89
CA LEU A 330 2.10 -2.54 11.88
C LEU A 330 1.61 -2.39 13.30
N LEU A 331 1.25 -1.17 13.71
CA LEU A 331 0.85 -0.87 15.09
C LEU A 331 -0.59 -1.29 15.36
N GLY A 332 -1.44 -1.24 14.33
CA GLY A 332 -2.87 -1.29 14.46
C GLY A 332 -3.50 0.10 14.52
N PHE A 333 -4.81 0.14 14.24
CA PHE A 333 -5.51 1.40 14.02
C PHE A 333 -5.53 2.31 15.25
N GLN A 334 -5.75 1.77 16.45
CA GLN A 334 -5.87 2.60 17.66
C GLN A 334 -4.52 3.18 18.09
N GLU A 335 -3.48 2.35 18.07
CA GLU A 335 -2.10 2.71 18.41
C GLU A 335 -1.55 3.73 17.41
N ALA A 336 -1.74 3.48 16.11
CA ALA A 336 -1.36 4.44 15.08
C ALA A 336 -2.15 5.74 15.19
N LYS A 337 -3.47 5.68 15.45
CA LYS A 337 -4.28 6.89 15.66
C LYS A 337 -3.82 7.69 16.88
N GLY A 338 -3.48 7.02 17.98
CA GLY A 338 -2.94 7.66 19.17
C GLY A 338 -1.59 8.33 18.91
N TRP A 339 -0.70 7.64 18.19
CA TRP A 339 0.59 8.18 17.79
C TRP A 339 0.44 9.39 16.84
N LEU A 340 -0.41 9.28 15.82
CA LEU A 340 -0.73 10.37 14.90
C LEU A 340 -1.31 11.57 15.65
N ALA A 341 -2.24 11.35 16.58
CA ALA A 341 -2.83 12.41 17.39
C ALA A 341 -1.78 13.10 18.30
N MET A 342 -0.85 12.33 18.89
CA MET A 342 0.28 12.89 19.66
C MET A 342 1.17 13.79 18.78
N ARG A 343 1.35 13.43 17.51
CA ARG A 343 2.05 14.25 16.51
C ARG A 343 1.19 15.37 15.92
N GLY A 344 -0.09 15.46 16.28
CA GLY A 344 -1.02 16.48 15.79
C GLY A 344 -1.61 16.21 14.40
N ILE A 345 -1.54 14.96 13.94
CA ILE A 345 -2.13 14.45 12.69
C ILE A 345 -3.51 13.84 13.00
N THR A 346 -4.50 14.15 12.16
CA THR A 346 -5.86 13.59 12.23
C THR A 346 -6.11 12.65 11.05
N LEU A 347 -6.54 11.43 11.36
CA LEU A 347 -6.94 10.39 10.40
C LEU A 347 -8.35 10.60 9.83
#